data_AF-A0A5K1EK80-F1
#
_entry.id   AF-A0A5K1EK80-F1
#
_cell.length_a   1.000
_cell.length_b   1.000
_cell.length_c   1.000
_cell.angle_alpha   90.00
_cell.angle_beta   90.00
_cell.angle_gamma   90.00
#
_symmetry.space_group_name_H-M   'P 1'
#
loop_
_entity.id
_entity.type
_entity.pdbx_description
1 polymer ?
#
loop_
_entity_poly.entity_id
_entity_poly.type
_entity_poly.pdbx_seq_one_letter_code
_entity_poly.pdbx_strand_id
1 'polypeptide(L)'
;CKYESFASPTKTVTSPPSPPSSPPASITHNNLGLSSSKMAPTPVSITMTTAKWLRTVIGPLPPKPSPELQHFLSSCDRDLTEDVMHRANIILEAIFPSSIPGERCIAGSLQTATRMDSIWAEQRRAETLKLYYRVLVAMCRAESQTLHSKNLTSLLTNERFHRCMLACSAELVLATHKTVTMMFPAVLERTGITAFDLSKVIESFVRHEETLPRELKRHLNSLEERLLESLAWERGSSMYNSLIVAKPSLGAEINRLGLLAEPMPSLDTIALQQNITAGSLQSLPALQKHETSS
;
A
#
# COMPACT_ATOMS: atom_id res chain seq x y z
N CYS A 1 -55.59 -40.03 -8.93
CA CYS A 1 -56.24 -40.22 -7.62
C CYS A 1 -55.51 -39.31 -6.62
N LYS A 2 -56.05 -38.12 -6.30
CA LYS A 2 -56.89 -37.84 -5.11
C LYS A 2 -56.24 -38.36 -3.81
N TYR A 3 -55.66 -37.48 -2.98
CA TYR A 3 -56.31 -36.92 -1.79
C TYR A 3 -55.39 -35.91 -1.05
N GLU A 4 -56.02 -34.84 -0.57
CA GLU A 4 -55.48 -33.75 0.24
C GLU A 4 -55.36 -34.10 1.74
N SER A 5 -54.69 -33.17 2.46
CA SER A 5 -55.01 -32.72 3.83
C SER A 5 -54.47 -33.58 4.99
N PHE A 6 -53.97 -33.07 6.12
CA PHE A 6 -54.44 -31.95 6.96
C PHE A 6 -53.31 -31.28 7.77
N ALA A 7 -53.57 -30.05 8.19
CA ALA A 7 -52.76 -29.20 9.05
C ALA A 7 -52.99 -29.44 10.57
N SER A 8 -51.90 -29.30 11.38
CA SER A 8 -51.72 -28.55 12.65
C SER A 8 -52.75 -28.62 13.83
N PRO A 9 -52.51 -28.08 15.06
CA PRO A 9 -51.28 -27.58 15.72
C PRO A 9 -51.17 -27.82 17.28
N THR A 10 -50.07 -27.33 17.90
CA THR A 10 -50.02 -26.52 19.17
C THR A 10 -49.40 -27.07 20.48
N LYS A 11 -48.22 -26.49 20.82
CA LYS A 11 -47.63 -26.00 22.12
C LYS A 11 -47.42 -26.93 23.33
N THR A 12 -46.20 -26.87 23.90
CA THR A 12 -45.91 -26.35 25.27
C THR A 12 -44.40 -26.08 25.46
N VAL A 13 -44.09 -25.01 26.21
CA VAL A 13 -42.79 -24.36 26.48
C VAL A 13 -42.05 -25.04 27.65
N THR A 14 -40.72 -25.20 27.58
CA THR A 14 -39.83 -25.19 28.77
C THR A 14 -38.40 -24.76 28.39
N SER A 15 -37.76 -24.02 29.31
CA SER A 15 -36.50 -23.24 29.29
C SER A 15 -35.18 -24.05 29.12
N PRO A 16 -34.03 -23.37 28.92
CA PRO A 16 -32.81 -23.95 28.32
C PRO A 16 -31.82 -24.60 29.32
N PRO A 17 -30.97 -25.55 28.89
CA PRO A 17 -29.85 -26.06 29.69
C PRO A 17 -28.52 -25.35 29.43
N SER A 18 -27.74 -25.18 30.51
CA SER A 18 -26.40 -24.58 30.61
C SER A 18 -25.29 -25.38 29.89
N PRO A 19 -24.16 -24.76 29.50
CA PRO A 19 -23.04 -25.44 28.83
C PRO A 19 -22.11 -26.21 29.79
N PRO A 20 -21.39 -27.25 29.31
CA PRO A 20 -20.64 -28.17 30.16
C PRO A 20 -19.27 -27.63 30.60
N SER A 21 -18.92 -27.92 31.87
CA SER A 21 -17.65 -27.59 32.51
C SER A 21 -16.52 -28.57 32.13
N SER A 22 -15.30 -28.05 31.94
CA SER A 22 -14.08 -28.84 31.68
C SER A 22 -13.54 -29.51 32.96
N PRO A 23 -12.85 -30.68 32.86
CA PRO A 23 -12.41 -31.44 34.04
C PRO A 23 -11.12 -30.87 34.69
N PRO A 24 -10.83 -31.21 35.96
CA PRO A 24 -9.75 -30.60 36.74
C PRO A 24 -8.37 -31.23 36.52
N ALA A 25 -7.36 -30.40 36.75
CA ALA A 25 -5.94 -30.68 36.60
C ALA A 25 -5.44 -31.82 37.50
N SER A 26 -4.63 -32.72 36.93
CA SER A 26 -3.84 -33.71 37.68
C SER A 26 -2.46 -33.13 38.00
N ILE A 27 -2.14 -33.07 39.29
CA ILE A 27 -0.85 -32.69 39.85
C ILE A 27 0.11 -33.88 39.74
N THR A 28 1.25 -33.71 39.06
CA THR A 28 2.45 -34.52 39.29
C THR A 28 3.71 -33.64 39.22
N HIS A 29 4.64 -33.93 40.11
CA HIS A 29 5.80 -33.14 40.52
C HIS A 29 7.02 -33.32 39.59
N ASN A 30 7.89 -32.30 39.59
CA ASN A 30 9.29 -32.22 39.11
C ASN A 30 9.48 -32.16 37.57
N ASN A 31 10.27 -31.26 36.98
CA ASN A 31 11.66 -30.94 37.29
C ASN A 31 12.08 -29.59 36.64
N LEU A 32 13.10 -28.94 37.19
CA LEU A 32 13.65 -27.65 36.74
C LEU A 32 14.14 -27.67 35.27
N GLY A 33 13.70 -26.68 34.51
CA GLY A 33 14.23 -26.34 33.18
C GLY A 33 13.65 -25.03 32.70
N LEU A 34 14.39 -23.93 32.85
CA LEU A 34 14.05 -22.60 32.34
C LEU A 34 14.08 -22.62 30.80
N SER A 35 13.03 -23.16 30.17
CA SER A 35 12.72 -22.85 28.79
C SER A 35 11.83 -21.61 28.80
N SER A 36 12.35 -20.46 28.36
CA SER A 36 11.47 -19.33 28.06
C SER A 36 10.55 -19.77 26.93
N SER A 37 9.36 -20.25 27.28
CA SER A 37 8.22 -20.30 26.39
C SER A 37 8.02 -18.87 25.90
N LYS A 38 8.59 -18.54 24.73
CA LYS A 38 8.22 -17.32 24.02
C LYS A 38 6.79 -17.54 23.56
N MET A 39 5.85 -17.26 24.46
CA MET A 39 4.43 -17.18 24.14
C MET A 39 4.31 -16.35 22.87
N ALA A 40 3.64 -16.90 21.85
CA ALA A 40 3.38 -16.15 20.63
C ALA A 40 2.66 -14.84 21.02
N PRO A 41 3.14 -13.68 20.55
CA PRO A 41 2.56 -12.40 20.94
C PRO A 41 1.09 -12.36 20.54
N THR A 42 0.25 -11.87 21.45
CA THR A 42 -1.18 -11.72 21.16
C THR A 42 -1.41 -10.68 20.06
N PRO A 43 -2.51 -10.78 19.28
CA PRO A 43 -2.80 -9.81 18.23
C PRO A 43 -2.82 -8.34 18.71
N VAL A 44 -3.21 -8.11 19.97
CA VAL A 44 -3.17 -6.77 20.60
C VAL A 44 -1.72 -6.31 20.80
N SER A 45 -0.85 -7.18 21.33
CA SER A 45 0.58 -6.88 21.52
C SER A 45 1.28 -6.53 20.20
N ILE A 46 0.98 -7.28 19.13
CA ILE A 46 1.49 -6.99 17.77
C ILE A 46 1.08 -5.58 17.34
N THR A 47 -0.22 -5.25 17.46
CA THR A 47 -0.76 -3.91 17.13
C THR A 47 -0.05 -2.82 17.89
N MET A 48 0.11 -3.00 19.21
CA MET A 48 0.71 -2.00 20.06
C MET A 48 2.18 -1.78 19.70
N THR A 49 2.88 -2.85 19.31
CA THR A 49 4.29 -2.78 18.90
C THR A 49 4.46 -2.02 17.59
N THR A 50 3.69 -2.36 16.55
CA THR A 50 3.77 -1.70 15.24
C THR A 50 3.30 -0.25 15.30
N ALA A 51 2.20 0.03 16.02
CA ALA A 51 1.70 1.39 16.22
C ALA A 51 2.63 2.23 17.12
N LYS A 52 3.31 1.61 18.10
CA LYS A 52 4.33 2.30 18.90
C LYS A 52 5.51 2.69 18.02
N TRP A 53 6.02 1.77 17.20
CA TRP A 53 7.11 2.06 16.26
C TRP A 53 6.78 3.25 15.36
N LEU A 54 5.61 3.25 14.72
CA LEU A 54 5.22 4.36 13.85
C LEU A 54 5.21 5.68 14.64
N ARG A 55 4.60 5.72 15.82
CA ARG A 55 4.49 6.94 16.64
C ARG A 55 5.83 7.43 17.18
N THR A 56 6.76 6.55 17.54
CA THR A 56 8.03 6.94 18.19
C THR A 56 9.17 7.13 17.21
N VAL A 57 9.19 6.38 16.11
CA VAL A 57 10.29 6.42 15.13
C VAL A 57 9.95 7.33 13.96
N ILE A 58 8.72 7.26 13.44
CA ILE A 58 8.31 7.98 12.23
C ILE A 58 7.57 9.27 12.57
N GLY A 59 6.68 9.24 13.56
CA GLY A 59 5.85 10.36 14.00
C GLY A 59 6.61 11.68 14.20
N PRO A 60 7.75 11.69 14.93
CA PRO A 60 8.50 12.93 15.24
C PRO A 60 9.22 13.53 14.04
N LEU A 61 9.35 12.79 12.93
CA LEU A 61 10.11 13.24 11.76
C LEU A 61 9.32 14.31 11.00
N PRO A 62 10.01 15.27 10.34
CA PRO A 62 9.35 16.24 9.50
C PRO A 62 8.96 15.62 8.15
N PRO A 63 7.82 16.01 7.54
CA PRO A 63 7.39 15.54 6.22
C PRO A 63 8.13 16.24 5.07
N LYS A 64 9.45 16.40 5.20
CA LYS A 64 10.33 17.05 4.21
C LYS A 64 11.72 16.41 4.23
N PRO A 65 12.51 16.53 3.14
CA PRO A 65 13.87 16.03 3.11
C PRO A 65 14.72 16.57 4.28
N SER A 66 15.47 15.70 4.95
CA SER A 66 16.43 16.11 5.98
C SER A 66 17.57 16.92 5.35
N PRO A 67 18.34 17.72 6.12
CA PRO A 67 19.49 18.44 5.59
C PRO A 67 20.52 17.53 4.91
N GLU A 68 20.73 16.32 5.45
CA GLU A 68 21.59 15.30 4.85
C GLU A 68 21.03 14.82 3.50
N LEU A 69 19.72 14.56 3.41
CA LEU A 69 19.10 14.17 2.15
C LEU A 69 19.17 15.29 1.11
N GLN A 70 18.92 16.54 1.51
CA GLN A 70 19.05 17.70 0.63
C GLN A 70 20.47 17.83 0.09
N HIS A 71 21.50 17.58 0.91
CA HIS A 71 22.88 17.54 0.44
C HIS A 71 23.11 16.47 -0.63
N PHE A 72 22.54 15.26 -0.49
CA PHE A 72 22.63 14.24 -1.55
C PHE A 72 21.93 14.69 -2.84
N LEU A 73 20.74 15.30 -2.72
CA LEU A 73 19.94 15.76 -3.86
C LEU A 73 20.61 16.91 -4.63
N SER A 74 21.27 17.84 -3.93
CA SER A 74 21.97 18.97 -4.54
C SER A 74 23.37 18.62 -5.07
N SER A 75 23.94 17.48 -4.65
CA SER A 75 25.22 16.96 -5.14
C SER A 75 25.10 16.18 -6.47
N CYS A 76 23.89 16.01 -6.98
CA CYS A 76 23.62 15.43 -8.30
C CYS A 76 24.00 16.41 -9.43
N ASP A 77 23.95 15.94 -10.69
CA ASP A 77 24.27 16.76 -11.88
C ASP A 77 23.43 18.03 -11.97
N ARG A 78 22.23 18.00 -11.38
CA ARG A 78 21.36 19.12 -11.06
C ARG A 78 20.72 18.89 -9.70
N ASP A 79 20.23 19.96 -9.06
CA ASP A 79 19.46 19.81 -7.82
C ASP A 79 18.13 19.09 -8.10
N LEU A 80 17.92 17.95 -7.45
CA LEU A 80 16.74 17.10 -7.60
C LEU A 80 15.72 17.29 -6.46
N THR A 81 15.92 18.26 -5.57
CA THR A 81 15.08 18.45 -4.37
C THR A 81 13.60 18.63 -4.74
N GLU A 82 13.31 19.56 -5.64
CA GLU A 82 11.94 19.82 -6.09
C GLU A 82 11.37 18.67 -6.92
N ASP A 83 12.17 18.05 -7.81
CA ASP A 83 11.73 16.87 -8.60
C ASP A 83 11.26 15.73 -7.68
N VAL A 84 12.03 15.44 -6.64
CA VAL A 84 11.73 14.36 -5.68
C VAL A 84 10.52 14.69 -4.82
N MET A 85 10.41 15.94 -4.34
CA MET A 85 9.27 16.39 -3.55
C MET A 85 7.98 16.38 -4.37
N HIS A 86 8.02 16.92 -5.60
CA HIS A 86 6.89 16.95 -6.51
C HIS A 86 6.39 15.53 -6.83
N ARG A 87 7.31 14.63 -7.20
CA ARG A 87 6.99 13.22 -7.45
C ARG A 87 6.34 12.55 -6.24
N ALA A 88 6.89 12.76 -5.04
CA ALA A 88 6.33 12.19 -3.83
C ALA A 88 4.89 12.66 -3.58
N ASN A 89 4.63 13.94 -3.75
CA ASN A 89 3.29 14.51 -3.54
C ASN A 89 2.26 13.93 -4.54
N ILE A 90 2.57 13.89 -5.84
CA ILE A 90 1.66 13.36 -6.86
C ILE A 90 1.32 11.88 -6.60
N ILE A 91 2.34 11.07 -6.30
CA ILE A 91 2.16 9.63 -6.08
C ILE A 91 1.41 9.35 -4.78
N LEU A 92 1.66 10.12 -3.71
CA LEU A 92 0.93 9.95 -2.45
C LEU A 92 -0.52 10.43 -2.54
N GLU A 93 -0.83 11.45 -3.32
CA GLU A 93 -2.22 11.79 -3.65
C GLU A 93 -2.91 10.69 -4.47
N ALA A 94 -2.17 9.95 -5.32
CA ALA A 94 -2.73 8.81 -6.05
C ALA A 94 -3.08 7.65 -5.10
N ILE A 95 -2.20 7.39 -4.14
CA ILE A 95 -2.37 6.30 -3.17
C ILE A 95 -3.45 6.63 -2.13
N PHE A 96 -3.46 7.87 -1.64
CA PHE A 96 -4.40 8.38 -0.65
C PHE A 96 -5.03 9.64 -1.25
N PRO A 97 -6.20 9.59 -1.89
CA PRO A 97 -6.83 10.79 -2.46
C PRO A 97 -7.52 11.64 -1.40
N SER A 98 -7.36 12.98 -1.47
CA SER A 98 -7.92 13.93 -0.49
C SER A 98 -9.45 14.06 -0.55
N SER A 99 -10.05 13.63 -1.66
CA SER A 99 -11.48 13.63 -1.90
C SER A 99 -11.87 12.39 -2.66
N ILE A 100 -12.83 11.63 -2.13
CA ILE A 100 -13.47 10.53 -2.86
C ILE A 100 -14.31 11.16 -3.98
N PRO A 101 -14.09 10.81 -5.24
CA PRO A 101 -14.90 11.33 -6.32
C PRO A 101 -16.29 10.69 -6.34
N GLY A 102 -17.35 11.49 -6.17
CA GLY A 102 -18.74 11.05 -6.42
C GLY A 102 -19.81 11.44 -5.39
N GLU A 103 -19.46 11.94 -4.20
CA GLU A 103 -20.41 11.96 -3.06
C GLU A 103 -20.78 13.36 -2.51
N ARG A 104 -20.87 14.38 -3.37
CA ARG A 104 -21.44 15.70 -2.98
C ARG A 104 -22.96 15.81 -3.12
N CYS A 105 -23.66 14.74 -3.44
CA CYS A 105 -25.12 14.76 -3.51
C CYS A 105 -25.72 14.12 -2.25
N ILE A 106 -26.47 14.94 -1.51
CA ILE A 106 -27.33 14.66 -0.34
C ILE A 106 -26.73 15.13 1.02
N ALA A 107 -27.30 16.24 1.47
CA ALA A 107 -26.88 17.07 2.59
C ALA A 107 -27.12 16.42 3.97
N GLY A 108 -26.17 16.65 4.89
CA GLY A 108 -26.35 16.52 6.34
C GLY A 108 -25.44 15.52 7.03
N SER A 109 -25.50 14.24 6.64
CA SER A 109 -24.79 13.14 7.30
C SER A 109 -23.41 12.83 6.69
N LEU A 110 -23.29 12.97 5.37
CA LEU A 110 -22.13 12.52 4.59
C LEU A 110 -20.90 13.43 4.70
N GLN A 111 -21.10 14.73 4.98
CA GLN A 111 -20.02 15.73 5.06
C GLN A 111 -19.01 15.42 6.18
N THR A 112 -19.47 14.84 7.28
CA THR A 112 -18.58 14.43 8.39
C THR A 112 -17.72 13.24 7.98
N ALA A 113 -18.28 12.25 7.26
CA ALA A 113 -17.53 11.12 6.73
C ALA A 113 -16.47 11.56 5.71
N THR A 114 -16.83 12.41 4.74
CA THR A 114 -15.89 12.94 3.74
C THR A 114 -14.76 13.76 4.37
N ARG A 115 -15.07 14.53 5.44
CA ARG A 115 -14.04 15.28 6.18
C ARG A 115 -13.11 14.37 6.97
N MET A 116 -13.65 13.30 7.56
CA MET A 116 -12.86 12.30 8.28
C MET A 116 -11.94 11.52 7.32
N ASP A 117 -12.42 11.19 6.13
CA ASP A 117 -11.62 10.51 5.09
C ASP A 117 -10.48 11.40 4.59
N SER A 118 -10.74 12.70 4.42
CA SER A 118 -9.70 13.67 4.04
C SER A 118 -8.62 13.82 5.13
N ILE A 119 -9.01 13.90 6.40
CA ILE A 119 -8.06 13.94 7.53
C ILE A 119 -7.26 12.64 7.62
N TRP A 120 -7.92 11.50 7.42
CA TRP A 120 -7.27 10.19 7.40
C TRP A 120 -6.24 10.13 6.27
N ALA A 121 -6.61 10.53 5.05
CA ALA A 121 -5.74 10.51 3.89
C ALA A 121 -4.51 11.40 4.10
N GLU A 122 -4.71 12.63 4.59
CA GLU A 122 -3.62 13.56 4.89
C GLU A 122 -2.66 12.99 5.93
N GLN A 123 -3.17 12.38 7.00
CA GLN A 123 -2.34 11.76 8.02
C GLN A 123 -1.53 10.58 7.45
N ARG A 124 -2.14 9.74 6.59
CA ARG A 124 -1.45 8.62 5.94
C ARG A 124 -0.38 9.08 4.97
N ARG A 125 -0.62 10.16 4.20
CA ARG A 125 0.40 10.77 3.34
C ARG A 125 1.56 11.29 4.16
N ALA A 126 1.29 12.04 5.22
CA ALA A 126 2.34 12.61 6.07
C ALA A 126 3.22 11.53 6.69
N GLU A 127 2.63 10.47 7.24
CA GLU A 127 3.37 9.32 7.80
C GLU A 127 4.18 8.58 6.73
N THR A 128 3.60 8.38 5.55
CA THR A 128 4.27 7.73 4.42
C THR A 128 5.46 8.55 3.93
N LEU A 129 5.27 9.87 3.78
CA LEU A 129 6.28 10.78 3.29
C LEU A 129 7.50 10.85 4.24
N LYS A 130 7.24 10.86 5.56
CA LYS A 130 8.28 10.78 6.60
C LYS A 130 9.09 9.49 6.50
N LEU A 131 8.42 8.35 6.39
CA LEU A 131 9.08 7.05 6.25
C LEU A 131 9.90 6.99 4.96
N TYR A 132 9.33 7.42 3.85
CA TYR A 132 10.00 7.48 2.55
C TYR A 132 11.31 8.27 2.59
N TYR A 133 11.30 9.51 3.11
CA TYR A 133 12.53 10.31 3.18
C TYR A 133 13.56 9.71 4.13
N ARG A 134 13.12 9.09 5.22
CA ARG A 134 14.00 8.40 6.18
C ARG A 134 14.72 7.22 5.53
N VAL A 135 14.01 6.37 4.80
CA VAL A 135 14.65 5.21 4.14
C VAL A 135 15.48 5.66 2.94
N LEU A 136 15.02 6.67 2.20
CA LEU A 136 15.77 7.23 1.06
C LEU A 136 17.16 7.74 1.49
N VAL A 137 17.26 8.50 2.59
CA VAL A 137 18.59 8.97 3.05
C VAL A 137 19.48 7.82 3.52
N ALA A 138 18.91 6.77 4.13
CA ALA A 138 19.66 5.59 4.51
C ALA A 138 20.21 4.82 3.29
N MET A 139 19.41 4.70 2.23
CA MET A 139 19.86 4.13 0.95
C MET A 139 20.93 5.00 0.28
N CYS A 140 20.77 6.32 0.26
CA CYS A 140 21.80 7.22 -0.28
C CYS A 140 23.14 7.07 0.45
N ARG A 141 23.10 6.90 1.77
CA ARG A 141 24.31 6.66 2.57
C ARG A 141 25.01 5.37 2.18
N ALA A 142 24.24 4.27 2.06
CA ALA A 142 24.79 2.97 1.67
C ALA A 142 25.32 2.98 0.22
N GLU A 143 24.61 3.62 -0.70
CA GLU A 143 25.01 3.70 -2.11
C GLU A 143 26.26 4.57 -2.27
N SER A 144 26.33 5.73 -1.60
CA SER A 144 27.50 6.60 -1.62
C SER A 144 28.76 5.91 -1.09
N GLN A 145 28.62 5.07 -0.06
CA GLN A 145 29.71 4.25 0.46
C GLN A 145 30.13 3.17 -0.53
N THR A 146 29.17 2.52 -1.20
CA THR A 146 29.44 1.45 -2.17
C THR A 146 30.12 1.99 -3.43
N LEU A 147 29.62 3.10 -3.98
CA LEU A 147 30.13 3.72 -5.20
C LEU A 147 31.35 4.62 -4.97
N HIS A 148 31.70 4.91 -3.72
CA HIS A 148 32.72 5.90 -3.34
C HIS A 148 32.49 7.26 -4.02
N SER A 149 31.23 7.61 -4.27
CA SER A 149 30.81 8.81 -5.00
C SER A 149 29.63 9.46 -4.30
N LYS A 150 29.67 10.78 -4.19
CA LYS A 150 28.54 11.58 -3.68
C LYS A 150 27.49 11.86 -4.76
N ASN A 151 27.83 11.67 -6.03
CA ASN A 151 26.92 11.86 -7.14
C ASN A 151 26.10 10.58 -7.34
N LEU A 152 24.85 10.62 -6.91
CA LEU A 152 23.89 9.53 -6.99
C LEU A 152 22.80 9.81 -8.06
N THR A 153 23.13 10.59 -9.09
CA THR A 153 22.15 11.06 -10.09
C THR A 153 21.36 9.90 -10.68
N SER A 154 22.03 8.82 -11.13
CA SER A 154 21.34 7.66 -11.72
C SER A 154 20.30 7.01 -10.80
N LEU A 155 20.52 7.02 -9.48
CA LEU A 155 19.58 6.48 -8.51
C LEU A 155 18.42 7.46 -8.26
N LEU A 156 18.76 8.74 -8.03
CA LEU A 156 17.82 9.77 -7.60
C LEU A 156 16.96 10.34 -8.73
N THR A 157 17.38 10.20 -9.99
CA THR A 157 16.54 10.50 -11.15
C THR A 157 15.60 9.34 -11.52
N ASN A 158 15.80 8.14 -10.96
CA ASN A 158 15.02 6.96 -11.32
C ASN A 158 13.61 7.02 -10.74
N GLU A 159 12.68 7.56 -11.52
CA GLU A 159 11.29 7.72 -11.10
C GLU A 159 10.61 6.42 -10.64
N ARG A 160 10.87 5.31 -11.32
CA ARG A 160 10.32 3.99 -10.95
C ARG A 160 10.76 3.58 -9.56
N PHE A 161 12.04 3.75 -9.23
CA PHE A 161 12.57 3.48 -7.89
C PHE A 161 11.82 4.28 -6.82
N HIS A 162 11.62 5.59 -7.04
CA HIS A 162 10.90 6.43 -6.09
C HIS A 162 9.43 6.03 -5.92
N ARG A 163 8.73 5.71 -7.02
CA ARG A 163 7.34 5.22 -6.97
C ARG A 163 7.23 3.92 -6.16
N CYS A 164 8.15 2.97 -6.36
CA CYS A 164 8.20 1.72 -5.58
C CYS A 164 8.50 1.98 -4.10
N MET A 165 9.44 2.88 -3.78
CA MET A 165 9.77 3.28 -2.40
C MET A 165 8.56 3.91 -1.68
N LEU A 166 7.80 4.76 -2.37
CA LEU A 166 6.58 5.39 -1.84
C LEU A 166 5.47 4.37 -1.63
N ALA A 167 5.26 3.45 -2.58
CA ALA A 167 4.29 2.37 -2.44
C ALA A 167 4.65 1.43 -1.26
N CYS A 168 5.92 1.04 -1.13
CA CYS A 168 6.39 0.22 -0.01
C CYS A 168 6.24 0.95 1.34
N SER A 169 6.54 2.26 1.38
CA SER A 169 6.33 3.08 2.58
C SER A 169 4.85 3.16 2.96
N ALA A 170 3.97 3.34 1.99
CA ALA A 170 2.53 3.44 2.20
C ALA A 170 1.93 2.12 2.70
N GLU A 171 2.39 1.00 2.15
CA GLU A 171 1.98 -0.35 2.58
C GLU A 171 2.34 -0.59 4.06
N LEU A 172 3.54 -0.21 4.49
CA LEU A 172 3.94 -0.31 5.89
C LEU A 172 3.08 0.57 6.81
N VAL A 173 2.82 1.81 6.41
CA VAL A 173 1.96 2.71 7.19
C VAL A 173 0.56 2.10 7.32
N LEU A 174 -0.03 1.60 6.25
CA LEU A 174 -1.34 0.94 6.30
C LEU A 174 -1.35 -0.29 7.21
N ALA A 175 -0.33 -1.14 7.09
CA ALA A 175 -0.17 -2.34 7.93
C ALA A 175 -0.05 -1.99 9.43
N THR A 176 0.60 -0.87 9.79
CA THR A 176 0.72 -0.45 11.19
C THR A 176 -0.60 0.01 11.82
N HIS A 177 -1.49 0.64 11.03
CA HIS A 177 -2.79 1.11 11.50
C HIS A 177 -3.86 0.01 11.53
N LYS A 178 -3.51 -1.23 11.17
CA LYS A 178 -4.47 -2.32 10.91
C LYS A 178 -5.60 -1.90 9.97
N THR A 179 -5.35 -0.89 9.15
CA THR A 179 -6.22 -0.64 8.00
C THR A 179 -5.96 -1.79 7.03
N VAL A 180 -6.97 -2.14 6.22
CA VAL A 180 -6.76 -3.09 5.12
C VAL A 180 -5.47 -2.68 4.39
N THR A 181 -4.58 -3.64 4.17
CA THR A 181 -3.35 -3.47 3.38
C THR A 181 -3.68 -2.85 2.03
N MET A 182 -2.70 -2.35 1.29
CA MET A 182 -2.98 -1.88 -0.07
C MET A 182 -3.76 -2.94 -0.84
N MET A 183 -4.87 -2.52 -1.44
CA MET A 183 -5.66 -3.37 -2.31
C MET A 183 -4.87 -3.53 -3.60
N PHE A 184 -4.13 -4.63 -3.72
CA PHE A 184 -3.57 -5.04 -5.00
C PHE A 184 -4.70 -5.58 -5.87
N PRO A 185 -4.76 -5.23 -7.17
CA PRO A 185 -3.77 -4.49 -7.95
C PRO A 185 -3.88 -2.95 -7.91
N ALA A 186 -4.92 -2.38 -7.30
CA ALA A 186 -5.25 -0.95 -7.39
C ALA A 186 -4.13 0.03 -6.96
N VAL A 187 -3.20 -0.34 -6.07
CA VAL A 187 -2.01 0.52 -5.82
C VAL A 187 -1.06 0.56 -7.01
N LEU A 188 -0.82 -0.59 -7.65
CA LEU A 188 0.10 -0.71 -8.78
C LEU A 188 -0.42 0.13 -9.95
N GLU A 189 -1.72 0.04 -10.22
CA GLU A 189 -2.40 0.82 -11.25
C GLU A 189 -2.29 2.32 -10.99
N ARG A 190 -2.63 2.78 -9.77
CA ARG A 190 -2.62 4.21 -9.40
C ARG A 190 -1.23 4.83 -9.40
N THR A 191 -0.20 4.03 -9.14
CA THR A 191 1.19 4.48 -9.13
C THR A 191 1.90 4.23 -10.46
N GLY A 192 1.30 3.46 -11.37
CA GLY A 192 1.87 3.09 -12.66
C GLY A 192 3.10 2.18 -12.58
N ILE A 193 3.33 1.52 -11.44
CA ILE A 193 4.42 0.54 -11.28
C ILE A 193 3.87 -0.88 -11.41
N THR A 194 4.71 -1.83 -11.80
CA THR A 194 4.31 -3.25 -11.82
C THR A 194 4.68 -3.97 -10.52
N ALA A 195 4.08 -5.14 -10.29
CA ALA A 195 4.44 -5.99 -9.15
C ALA A 195 5.93 -6.37 -9.15
N PHE A 196 6.50 -6.64 -10.34
CA PHE A 196 7.91 -6.96 -10.50
C PHE A 196 8.84 -5.77 -10.23
N ASP A 197 8.39 -4.54 -10.43
CA ASP A 197 9.16 -3.36 -10.06
C ASP A 197 9.19 -3.18 -8.54
N LEU A 198 8.03 -3.36 -7.89
CA LEU A 198 7.92 -3.23 -6.44
C LEU A 198 8.73 -4.30 -5.70
N SER A 199 8.70 -5.56 -6.16
CA SER A 199 9.43 -6.65 -5.49
C SER A 199 10.93 -6.37 -5.39
N LYS A 200 11.54 -5.76 -6.42
CA LYS A 200 12.96 -5.40 -6.44
C LYS A 200 13.40 -4.44 -5.33
N VAL A 201 12.46 -3.69 -4.75
CA VAL A 201 12.75 -2.67 -3.74
C VAL A 201 12.56 -3.19 -2.31
N ILE A 202 11.73 -4.21 -2.10
CA ILE A 202 11.31 -4.66 -0.75
C ILE A 202 12.51 -5.08 0.10
N GLU A 203 13.38 -5.96 -0.41
CA GLU A 203 14.55 -6.44 0.34
C GLU A 203 15.46 -5.27 0.77
N SER A 204 15.78 -4.39 -0.17
CA SER A 204 16.59 -3.21 0.10
C SER A 204 15.91 -2.28 1.10
N PHE A 205 14.59 -2.10 1.01
CA PHE A 205 13.82 -1.29 1.95
C PHE A 205 13.95 -1.83 3.39
N VAL A 206 13.70 -3.14 3.57
CA VAL A 206 13.81 -3.81 4.88
C VAL A 206 15.22 -3.69 5.44
N ARG A 207 16.24 -3.80 4.58
CA ARG A 207 17.65 -3.66 4.97
C ARG A 207 17.98 -2.26 5.50
N HIS A 208 17.40 -1.21 4.91
CA HIS A 208 17.75 0.18 5.23
C HIS A 208 16.83 0.85 6.27
N GLU A 209 15.75 0.18 6.72
CA GLU A 209 15.03 0.56 7.94
C GLU A 209 15.23 -0.48 9.05
N GLU A 210 16.39 -0.41 9.70
CA GLU A 210 16.81 -1.38 10.71
C GLU A 210 15.85 -1.49 11.91
N THR A 211 15.15 -0.39 12.22
CA THR A 211 14.24 -0.29 13.37
C THR A 211 12.88 -0.97 13.16
N LEU A 212 12.62 -1.52 11.97
CA LEU A 212 11.35 -2.17 11.66
C LEU A 212 11.04 -3.30 12.67
N PRO A 213 9.84 -3.29 13.27
CA PRO A 213 9.33 -4.42 14.05
C PRO A 213 9.34 -5.70 13.22
N ARG A 214 9.62 -6.83 13.88
CA ARG A 214 9.68 -8.15 13.23
C ARG A 214 8.40 -8.47 12.45
N GLU A 215 7.25 -8.07 12.98
CA GLU A 215 5.95 -8.32 12.37
C GLU A 215 5.77 -7.54 11.07
N LEU A 216 6.34 -6.33 10.95
CA LEU A 216 6.36 -5.56 9.70
C LEU A 216 7.38 -6.12 8.70
N LYS A 217 8.54 -6.61 9.16
CA LYS A 217 9.49 -7.33 8.28
C LYS A 217 8.83 -8.58 7.68
N ARG A 218 8.14 -9.37 8.52
CA ARG A 218 7.37 -10.55 8.05
C ARG A 218 6.26 -10.15 7.08
N HIS A 219 5.55 -9.06 7.36
CA HIS A 219 4.52 -8.53 6.46
C HIS A 219 5.08 -8.23 5.06
N LEU A 220 6.21 -7.53 4.99
CA LEU A 220 6.87 -7.23 3.72
C LEU A 220 7.40 -8.47 3.00
N ASN A 221 7.93 -9.46 3.73
CA ASN A 221 8.33 -10.73 3.13
C ASN A 221 7.13 -11.47 2.51
N SER A 222 6.02 -11.57 3.24
CA SER A 222 4.80 -12.19 2.70
C SER A 222 4.21 -11.40 1.52
N LEU A 223 4.36 -10.07 1.52
CA LEU A 223 4.02 -9.25 0.37
C LEU A 223 4.91 -9.60 -0.83
N GLU A 224 6.23 -9.66 -0.64
CA GLU A 224 7.19 -10.01 -1.69
C GLU A 224 6.91 -11.40 -2.28
N GLU A 225 6.69 -12.40 -1.42
CA GLU A 225 6.27 -13.74 -1.82
C GLU A 225 5.01 -13.69 -2.70
N ARG A 226 3.98 -12.95 -2.26
CA ARG A 226 2.73 -12.81 -3.03
C ARG A 226 2.92 -12.11 -4.37
N LEU A 227 3.78 -11.08 -4.43
CA LEU A 227 4.11 -10.41 -5.69
C LEU A 227 4.82 -11.39 -6.63
N LEU A 228 5.77 -12.17 -6.12
CA LEU A 228 6.62 -13.07 -6.90
C LEU A 228 5.97 -14.42 -7.21
N GLU A 229 4.95 -14.87 -6.50
CA GLU A 229 4.26 -16.13 -6.79
C GLU A 229 3.21 -15.97 -7.90
N SER A 230 2.67 -14.76 -8.09
CA SER A 230 1.54 -14.50 -9.00
C SER A 230 1.69 -13.21 -9.82
N LEU A 231 1.56 -12.04 -9.18
CA LEU A 231 1.39 -10.75 -9.86
C LEU A 231 2.55 -10.36 -10.78
N ALA A 232 3.78 -10.78 -10.45
CA ALA A 232 4.97 -10.52 -11.28
C ALA A 232 4.97 -11.30 -12.61
N TRP A 233 4.13 -12.32 -12.76
CA TRP A 233 4.01 -13.15 -13.96
C TRP A 233 2.80 -12.80 -14.82
N GLU A 234 1.90 -11.95 -14.33
CA GLU A 234 0.72 -11.52 -15.08
C GLU A 234 1.09 -10.73 -16.33
N ARG A 235 0.21 -10.79 -17.34
CA ARG A 235 0.29 -9.94 -18.53
C ARG A 235 0.39 -8.47 -18.09
N GLY A 236 1.32 -7.72 -18.67
CA GLY A 236 1.57 -6.34 -18.26
C GLY A 236 2.68 -6.19 -17.23
N SER A 237 3.39 -7.27 -16.87
CA SER A 237 4.53 -7.20 -15.95
C SER A 237 5.81 -6.71 -16.64
N SER A 238 6.60 -5.88 -15.94
CA SER A 238 7.91 -5.45 -16.41
C SER A 238 8.97 -6.56 -16.38
N MET A 239 8.62 -7.73 -15.82
CA MET A 239 9.44 -8.95 -15.89
C MET A 239 9.71 -9.34 -17.34
N TYR A 240 8.70 -9.25 -18.22
CA TYR A 240 8.85 -9.59 -19.63
C TYR A 240 9.83 -8.67 -20.36
N ASN A 241 9.89 -7.38 -19.98
CA ASN A 241 10.90 -6.46 -20.51
C ASN A 241 12.31 -6.92 -20.13
N SER A 242 12.49 -7.36 -18.88
CA SER A 242 13.78 -7.88 -18.39
C SER A 242 14.16 -9.19 -19.06
N LEU A 243 13.17 -10.05 -19.34
CA LEU A 243 13.35 -11.32 -20.05
C LEU A 243 13.79 -11.11 -21.50
N ILE A 244 13.27 -10.09 -22.20
CA ILE A 244 13.73 -9.73 -23.56
C ILE A 244 15.20 -9.31 -23.52
N VAL A 245 15.60 -8.49 -22.55
CA VAL A 245 17.01 -8.06 -22.40
C VAL A 245 17.91 -9.27 -22.14
N ALA A 246 17.51 -10.17 -21.24
CA ALA A 246 18.29 -11.36 -20.90
C ALA A 246 18.31 -12.43 -22.00
N LYS A 247 17.21 -12.58 -22.75
CA LYS A 247 17.04 -13.57 -23.81
C LYS A 247 16.26 -12.97 -25.00
N PRO A 248 16.95 -12.24 -25.90
CA PRO A 248 16.32 -11.52 -27.00
C PRO A 248 15.48 -12.40 -27.95
N SER A 249 15.83 -13.70 -28.07
CA SER A 249 15.08 -14.65 -28.90
C SER A 249 13.62 -14.84 -28.46
N LEU A 250 13.28 -14.52 -27.21
CA LEU A 250 11.90 -14.59 -26.71
C LEU A 250 11.07 -13.35 -27.07
N GLY A 251 11.70 -12.27 -27.56
CA GLY A 251 11.01 -11.00 -27.81
C GLY A 251 9.85 -11.11 -28.79
N ALA A 252 10.01 -11.85 -29.90
CA ALA A 252 8.94 -12.03 -30.87
C ALA A 252 7.72 -12.74 -30.26
N GLU A 253 7.96 -13.76 -29.42
CA GLU A 253 6.90 -14.50 -28.73
C GLU A 253 6.20 -13.63 -27.67
N ILE A 254 6.97 -12.93 -26.85
CA ILE A 254 6.47 -12.02 -25.80
C ILE A 254 5.59 -10.92 -26.41
N ASN A 255 6.02 -10.34 -27.54
CA ASN A 255 5.24 -9.34 -28.28
C ASN A 255 3.97 -9.94 -28.90
N ARG A 256 4.08 -11.11 -29.55
CA ARG A 256 2.92 -11.79 -30.15
C ARG A 256 1.86 -12.11 -29.09
N LEU A 257 2.30 -12.56 -27.92
CA LEU A 257 1.43 -12.85 -26.80
C LEU A 257 0.95 -11.58 -26.09
N GLY A 258 1.50 -10.38 -26.36
CA GLY A 258 1.11 -9.11 -25.76
C GLY A 258 1.38 -9.03 -24.26
N LEU A 259 2.50 -9.59 -23.79
CA LEU A 259 2.79 -9.74 -22.36
C LEU A 259 3.44 -8.50 -21.72
N LEU A 260 3.91 -7.56 -22.53
CA LEU A 260 4.64 -6.39 -22.06
C LEU A 260 3.78 -5.46 -21.20
N ALA A 261 4.43 -4.81 -20.25
CA ALA A 261 3.85 -3.72 -19.47
C ALA A 261 3.50 -2.53 -20.38
N GLU A 262 2.36 -1.92 -20.12
CA GLU A 262 2.08 -0.58 -20.63
C GLU A 262 3.17 0.40 -20.16
N PRO A 263 3.50 1.42 -20.97
CA PRO A 263 4.43 2.46 -20.55
C PRO A 263 4.00 3.07 -19.22
N MET A 264 4.96 3.30 -18.32
CA MET A 264 4.69 3.95 -17.04
C MET A 264 4.07 5.34 -17.29
N PRO A 265 2.86 5.63 -16.78
CA PRO A 265 2.19 6.91 -17.03
C PRO A 265 3.01 8.06 -16.44
N SER A 266 2.99 9.22 -17.08
CA SER A 266 3.69 10.41 -16.55
C SER A 266 3.02 10.92 -15.26
N LEU A 267 3.75 11.71 -14.47
CA LEU A 267 3.19 12.35 -13.28
C LEU A 267 1.99 13.25 -13.64
N ASP A 268 2.06 13.96 -14.77
CA ASP A 268 0.94 14.78 -15.26
C ASP A 268 -0.30 13.95 -15.58
N THR A 269 -0.12 12.77 -16.19
CA THR A 269 -1.24 11.85 -16.46
C THR A 269 -1.88 11.36 -15.15
N ILE A 270 -1.08 11.02 -14.15
CA ILE A 270 -1.58 10.60 -12.83
C ILE A 270 -2.32 11.75 -12.15
N ALA A 271 -1.74 12.95 -12.14
CA ALA A 271 -2.36 14.14 -11.57
C ALA A 271 -3.67 14.50 -12.27
N LEU A 272 -3.73 14.38 -13.60
CA LEU A 272 -4.93 14.62 -14.38
C LEU A 272 -6.01 13.57 -14.11
N GLN A 273 -5.65 12.29 -13.99
CA GLN A 273 -6.61 11.24 -13.64
C GLN A 273 -7.24 11.50 -12.28
N GLN A 274 -6.47 11.96 -11.28
CA GLN A 274 -7.03 12.39 -9.99
C GLN A 274 -8.07 13.51 -10.14
N ASN A 275 -7.79 14.49 -11.01
CA ASN A 275 -8.69 15.61 -11.28
C ASN A 275 -9.91 15.22 -12.12
N ILE A 276 -9.76 14.34 -13.11
CA ILE A 276 -10.85 13.87 -13.97
C ILE A 276 -11.77 12.94 -13.20
N THR A 277 -11.25 12.01 -12.40
CA THR A 277 -12.13 11.21 -11.54
C THR A 277 -12.92 12.14 -10.61
N ALA A 278 -12.31 13.22 -10.11
CA ALA A 278 -13.00 14.29 -9.36
C ALA A 278 -14.02 15.13 -10.17
N GLY A 279 -13.86 15.25 -11.49
CA GLY A 279 -14.64 16.14 -12.36
C GLY A 279 -15.62 15.46 -13.33
N SER A 280 -15.48 14.17 -13.66
CA SER A 280 -16.21 13.51 -14.76
C SER A 280 -17.67 13.15 -14.47
N LEU A 281 -18.24 13.61 -13.35
CA LEU A 281 -19.69 13.62 -13.13
C LEU A 281 -20.33 15.00 -13.36
N GLN A 282 -19.54 16.00 -13.78
CA GLN A 282 -20.03 17.33 -14.17
C GLN A 282 -19.96 17.53 -15.69
N SER A 283 -20.71 16.75 -16.48
CA SER A 283 -21.40 17.23 -17.69
C SER A 283 -22.02 16.06 -18.48
N LEU A 284 -23.32 15.85 -18.32
CA LEU A 284 -24.17 15.45 -19.43
C LEU A 284 -25.21 16.56 -19.58
N PRO A 285 -25.15 17.38 -20.64
CA PRO A 285 -26.24 18.30 -20.93
C PRO A 285 -27.48 17.46 -21.24
N ALA A 286 -28.54 17.66 -20.47
CA ALA A 286 -29.86 17.14 -20.78
C ALA A 286 -30.26 17.62 -22.18
N LEU A 287 -30.43 16.69 -23.11
CA LEU A 287 -31.06 16.91 -24.40
C LEU A 287 -32.49 17.42 -24.15
N GLN A 288 -32.67 18.75 -24.11
CA GLN A 288 -33.99 19.36 -24.20
C GLN A 288 -34.49 19.18 -25.63
N LYS A 289 -35.39 18.20 -25.82
CA LYS A 289 -36.29 18.16 -26.96
C LYS A 289 -37.10 19.45 -26.97
N HIS A 290 -36.88 20.30 -27.96
CA HIS A 290 -37.83 21.34 -28.34
C HIS A 290 -38.96 20.65 -29.11
N GLU A 291 -40.11 20.44 -28.47
CA GLU A 291 -41.37 20.26 -29.20
C GLU A 291 -41.91 21.65 -29.54
N THR A 292 -42.00 21.92 -30.83
CA THR A 292 -42.69 23.06 -31.41
C THR A 292 -44.19 22.79 -31.41
N SER A 293 -44.95 23.55 -30.63
CA SER A 293 -46.40 23.65 -30.80
C SER A 293 -46.72 24.70 -31.87
N SER A 294 -47.36 24.25 -32.94
CA SER A 294 -48.33 25.03 -33.72
C SER A 294 -49.70 24.95 -33.05
#